data_AF-A9C2P1-F1
#
_entry.id   AF-A9C2P1-F1
#
_cell.length_a   1.000
_cell.length_b   1.000
_cell.length_c   1.000
_cell.angle_alpha   90.00
_cell.angle_beta   90.00
_cell.angle_gamma   90.00
#
_symmetry.space_group_name_H-M   'P 1'
#
loop_
_entity.id
_entity.type
_entity.pdbx_description
1 polymer ?
#
loop_
_entity_poly.entity_id
_entity_poly.type
_entity_poly.pdbx_seq_one_letter_code
_entity_poly.pdbx_strand_id
1 'polypeptide(L)'
;MPPVTAQLFATDGVQAVKLPAEFRFEDRAEVYIRRDENTGDVILSTIPRADWSEFMRLRHQLGHAAESALPVRQQGSEQRDPFQGWEE
;
A
#
# COMPACT_ATOMS: atom_id res chain seq x y z
N MET A 1 5.54 22.56 3.31
CA MET A 1 6.83 22.05 2.78
C MET A 1 6.75 22.06 1.27
N PRO A 2 7.76 22.57 0.56
CA PRO A 2 7.84 22.36 -0.88
C PRO A 2 7.95 20.85 -1.18
N PRO A 3 7.44 20.38 -2.34
CA PRO A 3 7.57 18.98 -2.72
C PRO A 3 9.05 18.61 -2.92
N VAL A 4 9.45 17.43 -2.44
CA VAL A 4 10.80 16.91 -2.70
C VAL A 4 10.84 16.37 -4.12
N THR A 5 11.79 16.85 -4.92
CA THR A 5 11.95 16.48 -6.33
C THR A 5 13.24 15.68 -6.54
N ALA A 6 13.20 14.66 -7.39
CA ALA A 6 14.38 13.91 -7.82
C ALA A 6 14.77 14.29 -9.26
N GLN A 7 16.06 14.21 -9.58
CA GLN A 7 16.56 14.51 -10.92
C GLN A 7 16.45 13.27 -11.81
N LEU A 8 15.89 13.46 -13.01
CA LEU A 8 15.93 12.47 -14.09
C LEU A 8 17.17 12.69 -14.95
N PHE A 9 17.81 11.60 -15.36
CA PHE A 9 18.92 11.63 -16.31
C PHE A 9 18.86 10.39 -17.21
N ALA A 10 19.49 10.49 -18.39
CA ALA A 10 19.58 9.39 -19.34
C ALA A 10 20.99 8.79 -19.28
N THR A 11 21.10 7.48 -19.18
CA THR A 11 22.36 6.73 -19.25
C THR A 11 22.19 5.61 -20.27
N ASP A 12 23.01 5.60 -21.32
CA ASP A 12 23.04 4.53 -22.32
C ASP A 12 21.67 4.14 -22.92
N GLY A 13 20.80 5.15 -23.14
CA GLY A 13 19.45 4.96 -23.69
C GLY A 13 18.40 4.53 -22.67
N VAL A 14 18.75 4.45 -21.37
CA VAL A 14 17.83 4.17 -20.26
C VAL A 14 17.57 5.44 -19.47
N GLN A 15 16.33 5.62 -19.00
CA GLN A 15 15.96 6.69 -18.07
C GLN A 15 16.23 6.27 -16.63
N ALA A 16 16.93 7.11 -15.87
CA ALA A 16 17.29 6.87 -14.48
C ALA A 16 16.85 8.03 -13.57
N VAL A 17 16.58 7.70 -12.30
CA VAL A 17 16.24 8.66 -11.24
C VAL A 17 17.40 8.72 -10.26
N LYS A 18 17.92 9.93 -9.99
CA LYS A 18 18.91 10.13 -8.93
C LYS A 18 18.19 10.26 -7.59
N LEU A 19 18.22 9.21 -6.78
CA LEU A 19 17.59 9.20 -5.46
C LEU A 19 18.33 10.14 -4.49
N PRO A 20 17.63 11.11 -3.87
CA PRO A 20 18.15 11.88 -2.74
C PRO A 20 18.53 10.97 -1.57
N ALA A 21 19.38 11.45 -0.66
CA ALA A 21 19.97 10.64 0.40
C ALA A 21 18.91 10.00 1.32
N GLU A 22 17.85 10.73 1.60
CA GLU A 22 16.72 10.33 2.44
C GLU A 22 15.84 9.22 1.82
N PHE A 23 15.98 8.94 0.52
CA PHE A 23 15.24 7.88 -0.19
C PHE A 23 16.15 6.72 -0.65
N ARG A 24 17.39 6.65 -0.19
CA ARG A 24 18.32 5.57 -0.57
C ARG A 24 17.88 4.23 0.02
N PHE A 25 18.05 3.18 -0.75
CA PHE A 25 17.94 1.80 -0.28
C PHE A 25 19.31 1.33 0.20
N GLU A 26 19.51 1.21 1.52
CA GLU A 26 20.83 0.90 2.10
C GLU A 26 21.19 -0.58 1.98
N ASP A 27 20.21 -1.47 2.11
CA ASP A 27 20.46 -2.91 2.32
C ASP A 27 20.41 -3.75 1.04
N ARG A 28 20.23 -3.14 -0.15
CA ARG A 28 20.04 -3.90 -1.40
C ARG A 28 20.37 -3.13 -2.68
N ALA A 29 20.79 -3.87 -3.70
CA ALA A 29 21.08 -3.34 -5.04
C ALA A 29 19.85 -3.23 -5.94
N GLU A 30 18.79 -4.00 -5.68
CA GLU A 30 17.60 -4.08 -6.53
C GLU A 30 16.32 -3.89 -5.73
N VAL A 31 15.31 -3.31 -6.39
CA VAL A 31 13.99 -3.05 -5.84
C VAL A 31 12.92 -3.47 -6.84
N TYR A 32 11.74 -3.82 -6.33
CA TYR A 32 10.58 -4.05 -7.17
C TYR A 32 10.06 -2.71 -7.70
N ILE A 33 9.76 -2.65 -8.98
CA ILE A 33 9.14 -1.51 -9.65
C ILE A 33 7.74 -1.88 -10.12
N ARG A 34 6.77 -1.00 -9.91
CA ARG A 34 5.44 -1.11 -10.51
C ARG A 34 4.88 0.25 -10.83
N ARG A 35 3.89 0.26 -11.71
CA ARG A 35 3.04 1.42 -11.95
C ARG A 35 1.72 1.24 -11.22
N ASP A 36 1.31 2.24 -10.45
CA ASP A 36 -0.03 2.28 -9.88
C ASP A 36 -1.05 2.57 -10.99
N GLU A 37 -2.08 1.76 -11.09
CA GLU A 37 -3.04 1.83 -12.20
C GLU A 37 -4.01 3.02 -12.07
N ASN A 38 -4.24 3.52 -10.85
CA ASN A 38 -5.19 4.60 -10.59
C ASN A 38 -4.55 5.97 -10.80
N THR A 39 -3.30 6.12 -10.38
CA THR A 39 -2.57 7.41 -10.40
C THR A 39 -1.58 7.49 -11.56
N GLY A 40 -1.10 6.35 -12.06
CA GLY A 40 0.00 6.29 -13.02
C GLY A 40 1.38 6.47 -12.39
N ASP A 41 1.47 6.56 -11.06
CA ASP A 41 2.72 6.75 -10.32
C ASP A 41 3.64 5.54 -10.44
N VAL A 42 4.95 5.79 -10.47
CA VAL A 42 5.97 4.73 -10.43
C VAL A 42 6.38 4.53 -8.98
N ILE A 43 6.19 3.31 -8.47
CA ILE A 43 6.48 2.98 -7.08
C ILE A 43 7.62 1.97 -7.04
N LEU A 44 8.69 2.36 -6.33
CA LEU A 44 9.82 1.50 -5.98
C LEU A 44 9.59 0.90 -4.58
N SER A 45 9.82 -0.40 -4.42
CA SER A 45 9.53 -1.12 -3.17
C SER A 45 10.58 -2.18 -2.87
N THR A 46 10.91 -2.33 -1.58
CA THR A 46 11.73 -3.44 -1.06
C THR A 46 10.91 -4.72 -0.87
N ILE A 47 9.58 -4.61 -0.88
CA ILE A 47 8.66 -5.72 -0.67
C ILE A 47 8.01 -6.04 -2.03
N PRO A 48 7.94 -7.32 -2.43
CA PRO A 48 7.19 -7.70 -3.62
C PRO A 48 5.74 -7.25 -3.48
N ARG A 49 5.05 -7.04 -4.61
CA ARG A 49 3.61 -6.73 -4.58
C ARG A 49 2.91 -7.83 -3.78
N ALA A 50 2.11 -7.43 -2.79
CA ALA A 50 1.29 -8.37 -2.05
C ALA A 50 0.33 -9.05 -3.04
N ASP A 51 0.50 -10.36 -3.19
CA ASP A 51 -0.44 -11.19 -3.92
C ASP A 51 -1.47 -11.75 -2.93
N TRP A 52 -2.71 -11.30 -3.09
CA TRP A 52 -3.83 -11.83 -2.32
C TRP A 52 -3.99 -13.33 -2.51
N SER A 53 -3.57 -13.87 -3.67
CA SER A 53 -3.61 -15.30 -3.97
C SER A 53 -2.70 -16.09 -3.02
N GLU A 54 -1.47 -15.64 -2.80
CA GLU A 54 -0.54 -16.27 -1.87
C GLU A 54 -1.03 -16.16 -0.42
N PHE A 55 -1.56 -15.00 -0.03
CA PHE A 55 -2.19 -14.84 1.28
C PHE A 55 -3.37 -15.81 1.47
N MET A 56 -4.26 -15.92 0.47
CA MET A 56 -5.42 -16.81 0.53
C MET A 56 -5.01 -18.29 0.52
N ARG A 57 -3.98 -18.66 -0.23
CA ARG A 57 -3.39 -20.01 -0.22
C ARG A 57 -2.86 -20.35 1.17
N LEU A 58 -2.12 -19.43 1.79
CA LEU A 58 -1.58 -19.61 3.14
C LEU A 58 -2.72 -19.72 4.17
N ARG A 59 -3.74 -18.87 4.09
CA ARG A 59 -4.95 -18.95 4.93
C ARG A 59 -5.63 -20.32 4.80
N HIS A 60 -5.76 -20.84 3.57
CA HIS A 60 -6.36 -22.16 3.35
C HIS A 60 -5.51 -23.29 3.95
N GLN A 61 -4.17 -23.19 3.86
CA GLN A 61 -3.25 -24.17 4.44
C GLN A 61 -3.25 -24.17 5.98
N LEU A 62 -3.29 -22.98 6.60
CA LEU A 62 -3.29 -22.83 8.05
C LEU A 62 -4.66 -23.11 8.68
N GLY A 63 -5.72 -23.09 7.88
CA GLY A 63 -7.10 -23.25 8.33
C GLY A 63 -7.68 -21.96 8.93
N HIS A 64 -8.92 -22.06 9.42
CA HIS A 64 -9.58 -20.97 10.13
C HIS A 64 -9.40 -21.14 11.63
N ALA A 65 -9.31 -20.02 12.35
CA ALA A 65 -9.38 -20.04 13.80
C ALA A 65 -10.73 -20.63 14.26
N ALA A 66 -10.75 -21.22 15.44
CA ALA A 66 -12.00 -21.69 16.04
C ALA A 66 -13.00 -20.53 16.12
N GLU A 67 -14.29 -20.79 15.91
CA GLU A 67 -15.35 -19.78 16.03
C GLU A 67 -15.33 -19.09 17.40
N SER A 68 -14.93 -19.81 18.45
CA SER A 68 -14.76 -19.26 19.80
C SER A 68 -13.65 -18.21 19.92
N ALA A 69 -12.70 -18.16 18.99
CA ALA A 69 -11.64 -17.16 18.95
C ALA A 69 -12.13 -15.82 18.35
N LEU A 70 -13.30 -15.80 17.71
CA LEU A 70 -13.93 -14.61 17.16
C LEU A 70 -15.13 -14.25 18.03
N PRO A 71 -14.97 -13.41 19.06
CA PRO A 71 -16.10 -12.98 19.87
C PRO A 71 -17.13 -12.27 18.99
N VAL A 72 -18.42 -12.57 19.22
CA VAL A 72 -19.52 -11.89 18.55
C VAL A 72 -19.36 -10.38 18.76
N ARG A 73 -19.29 -9.64 17.65
CA ARG A 73 -19.16 -8.20 17.69
C ARG A 73 -20.45 -7.61 18.27
N GLN A 74 -20.38 -7.10 19.50
CA GLN A 74 -21.48 -6.35 20.13
C GLN A 74 -21.49 -4.92 19.59
N GLN A 75 -21.81 -4.79 18.30
CA GLN A 75 -21.97 -3.49 17.67
C GLN A 75 -23.40 -3.02 17.92
N GLY A 76 -23.55 -1.94 18.68
CA GLY A 76 -24.84 -1.30 18.86
C GLY A 76 -25.37 -0.74 17.54
N SER A 77 -26.69 -0.74 17.37
CA SER A 77 -27.33 0.06 16.33
C SER A 77 -27.39 1.52 16.80
N GLU A 78 -26.46 2.35 16.36
CA GLU A 78 -26.58 3.81 16.51
C GLU A 78 -27.49 4.34 15.41
N GLN A 79 -28.69 4.76 15.77
CA GLN A 79 -29.60 5.43 14.86
C GLN A 79 -29.28 6.92 14.90
N ARG A 80 -28.25 7.34 14.17
CA ARG A 80 -27.96 8.76 13.92
C ARG A 80 -28.77 9.20 12.71
N ASP A 81 -29.53 10.27 12.86
CA ASP A 81 -30.16 10.94 11.73
C ASP A 81 -29.07 11.73 10.97
N PRO A 82 -28.76 11.36 9.70
CA PRO A 82 -27.73 12.02 8.91
C PRO A 82 -28.05 13.49 8.57
N PHE A 83 -29.28 13.94 8.79
CA PHE A 83 -29.73 15.31 8.52
C PHE A 83 -30.10 16.10 9.80
N GLN A 84 -29.87 15.55 10.99
CA GLN A 84 -30.16 16.27 12.22
C GLN A 84 -29.30 17.55 12.32
N GLY A 85 -29.95 18.71 12.26
CA GLY A 85 -29.29 20.02 12.31
C GLY A 85 -28.80 20.55 10.97
N TRP A 86 -29.24 19.98 9.84
CA TRP A 86 -29.06 20.61 8.53
C TRP A 86 -29.99 21.83 8.39
N GLU A 87 -29.42 22.98 8.07
CA GLU A 87 -30.15 24.17 7.57
C GLU A 87 -29.63 24.49 6.17
N GLU A 88 -30.55 24.87 5.28
CA GLU A 88 -30.33 25.14 3.85
C GLU A 88 -29.75 26.55 3.59
#